data_AF-A0A849M4U4-F1
#
_entry.id   AF-A0A849M4U4-F1
#
_cell.length_a   1.000
_cell.length_b   1.000
_cell.length_c   1.000
_cell.angle_alpha   90.00
_cell.angle_beta   90.00
_cell.angle_gamma   90.00
#
_symmetry.space_group_name_H-M   'P 1'
#
loop_
_entity.id
_entity.type
_entity.pdbx_description
1 polymer ?
#
loop_
_entity_poly.entity_id
_entity_poly.type
_entity_poly.pdbx_seq_one_letter_code
_entity_poly.pdbx_strand_id
1 'polypeptide(L)'
;MLKFFRNIRKQLAAKNKVTKYLWYAIGEILLVVIGILVALQVNNWNENQKAKVKETKVLNQLVDGLTLDRDKLEKELKKLKKVQYSIKELEKVLDDPDNPYNAELDTLFGMVYGMRNITLNKAFYEDLKTSGIHLIKNEKIRRKIVHLFENNYAQVFTLKNFEIHVNDVIRPYYLNNFQKIEFSVSAQPIDYNKIWNDPYYKNIVNYRYKTLEINHIAFFTKTIKAINSLFEEIEPYLKERNQ
;
A
#
# COMPACT_ATOMS: atom_id res chain seq x y z
N MET A 1 -1.47 33.79 48.06
CA MET A 1 -0.67 34.82 47.36
C MET A 1 -1.41 36.13 47.13
N LEU A 2 -2.64 36.14 46.61
CA LEU A 2 -3.43 37.37 46.38
C LEU A 2 -3.56 38.31 47.59
N LYS A 3 -3.79 37.80 48.81
CA LYS A 3 -3.90 38.65 50.02
C LYS A 3 -2.58 39.33 50.42
N PHE A 4 -1.44 38.68 50.18
CA PHE A 4 -0.11 39.18 50.53
C PHE A 4 0.31 40.35 49.61
N PHE A 5 0.20 40.14 48.30
CA PHE A 5 0.45 41.20 47.30
C PHE A 5 -0.57 42.35 47.41
N ARG A 6 -1.83 42.05 47.76
CA ARG A 6 -2.86 43.07 48.01
C ARG A 6 -2.53 43.99 49.20
N ASN A 7 -2.01 43.43 50.30
CA ASN A 7 -1.64 44.23 51.48
C ASN A 7 -0.42 45.12 51.22
N ILE A 8 0.57 44.62 50.47
CA ILE A 8 1.74 45.40 50.05
C ILE A 8 1.32 46.55 49.11
N ARG A 9 0.41 46.29 48.16
CA ARG A 9 -0.14 47.30 47.26
C ARG A 9 -0.85 48.44 48.00
N LYS A 10 -1.68 48.11 49.00
CA LYS A 10 -2.34 49.12 49.85
C LYS A 10 -1.35 49.99 50.63
N GLN A 11 -0.29 49.41 51.19
CA GLN A 11 0.72 50.16 51.95
C GLN A 11 1.60 51.06 51.06
N LEU A 12 1.90 50.66 49.82
CA LEU A 12 2.72 51.46 48.89
C LEU A 12 1.93 52.62 48.26
N ALA A 13 0.63 52.44 47.99
CA ALA A 13 -0.26 53.49 47.51
C ALA A 13 -0.47 54.59 48.58
N ALA A 14 -0.56 54.22 49.86
CA ALA A 14 -0.72 55.17 50.97
C ALA A 14 0.53 56.05 51.25
N LYS A 15 1.69 55.74 50.65
CA LYS A 15 2.97 56.47 50.87
C LYS A 15 3.39 57.41 49.72
N ASN A 16 2.49 57.78 48.79
CA ASN A 16 2.82 58.62 47.60
C ASN A 16 3.94 58.06 46.69
N LYS A 17 4.22 56.75 46.73
CA LYS A 17 5.28 56.10 45.93
C LYS A 17 4.70 55.45 44.66
N VAL A 18 4.04 56.24 43.82
CA VAL A 18 3.37 55.78 42.59
C VAL A 18 4.31 54.99 41.67
N THR A 19 5.56 55.42 41.53
CA THR A 19 6.58 54.73 40.72
C THR A 19 6.90 53.35 41.25
N LYS A 20 7.05 53.16 42.57
CA LYS A 20 7.29 51.83 43.16
C LYS A 20 6.06 50.94 43.00
N TYR A 21 4.87 51.49 43.18
CA TYR A 21 3.62 50.76 42.97
C TYR A 21 3.48 50.21 41.53
N LEU A 22 3.80 51.02 40.52
CA LEU A 22 3.77 50.60 39.11
C LEU A 22 4.75 49.44 38.84
N TRP A 23 5.98 49.51 39.36
CA TRP A 23 6.96 48.42 39.23
C TRP A 23 6.48 47.10 39.85
N TYR A 24 5.84 47.15 41.02
CA TYR A 24 5.28 45.95 41.66
C TYR A 24 4.08 45.38 40.89
N ALA A 25 3.20 46.23 40.34
CA ALA A 25 2.07 45.78 39.54
C ALA A 25 2.51 45.13 38.21
N ILE A 26 3.54 45.69 37.56
CA ILE A 26 4.16 45.08 36.37
C ILE A 26 4.77 43.73 36.71
N GLY A 27 5.51 43.63 37.82
CA GLY A 27 6.08 42.37 38.28
C GLY A 27 5.04 41.27 38.51
N GLU A 28 3.87 41.63 39.07
CA GLU A 28 2.79 40.68 39.31
C GLU A 28 2.11 40.22 38.01
N ILE A 29 1.88 41.12 37.06
CA ILE A 29 1.36 40.77 35.73
C ILE A 29 2.33 39.82 35.02
N LEU A 30 3.64 40.13 35.05
CA LEU A 30 4.66 39.27 34.45
C LEU A 30 4.68 37.87 35.09
N LEU A 31 4.53 37.79 36.41
CA LEU A 31 4.51 36.50 37.14
C LEU A 31 3.28 35.67 36.76
N VAL A 32 2.11 36.28 36.63
CA VAL A 32 0.88 35.61 36.15
C VAL A 32 1.04 35.16 34.71
N VAL A 33 1.58 36.02 33.83
CA VAL A 33 1.82 35.69 32.41
C VAL A 33 2.78 34.51 32.28
N ILE A 34 3.89 34.50 33.02
CA ILE A 34 4.82 33.35 33.05
C ILE A 34 4.10 32.09 33.52
N GLY A 35 3.26 32.18 34.56
CA GLY A 35 2.47 31.04 35.04
C GLY A 35 1.54 30.45 33.98
N ILE A 36 0.83 31.31 33.23
CA ILE A 36 -0.05 30.90 32.13
C ILE A 36 0.77 30.28 30.99
N LEU A 37 1.90 30.87 30.61
CA LEU A 37 2.76 30.34 29.55
C LEU A 37 3.32 28.96 29.91
N VAL A 38 3.76 28.76 31.16
CA VAL A 38 4.22 27.43 31.62
C VAL A 38 3.07 26.42 31.62
N ALA A 39 1.88 26.80 32.08
CA ALA A 39 0.70 25.92 32.05
C ALA A 39 0.32 25.51 30.62
N LEU A 40 0.32 26.45 29.68
CA LEU A 40 0.10 26.19 28.25
C LEU A 40 1.20 25.29 27.68
N GLN A 41 2.46 25.52 28.03
CA GLN A 41 3.59 24.71 27.57
C GLN A 41 3.46 23.25 28.05
N VAL A 42 3.11 23.04 29.31
CA VAL A 42 2.88 21.70 29.88
C VAL A 42 1.71 21.00 29.20
N ASN A 43 0.60 21.71 28.96
CA ASN A 43 -0.54 21.13 28.24
C ASN A 43 -0.18 20.74 26.80
N ASN A 44 0.47 21.64 26.06
CA ASN A 44 0.94 21.39 24.69
C ASN A 44 1.93 20.21 24.63
N TRP A 45 2.80 20.07 25.63
CA TRP A 45 3.71 18.93 25.72
C TRP A 45 2.96 17.60 25.91
N ASN A 46 1.99 17.55 26.84
CA ASN A 46 1.16 16.37 27.07
C ASN A 46 0.34 15.97 25.83
N GLU A 47 -0.27 16.96 25.15
CA GLU A 47 -0.99 16.74 23.89
C GLU A 47 -0.08 16.19 22.79
N ASN A 48 1.13 16.75 22.66
CA ASN A 48 2.12 16.25 21.71
C ASN A 48 2.56 14.82 22.00
N GLN A 49 2.73 14.43 23.27
CA GLN A 49 3.04 13.05 23.64
C GLN A 49 1.89 12.09 23.28
N LYS A 50 0.64 12.47 23.59
CA LYS A 50 -0.54 11.68 23.20
C LYS A 50 -0.64 11.53 21.69
N ALA A 51 -0.36 12.59 20.92
CA ALA A 51 -0.32 12.53 19.46
C ALA A 51 0.79 11.61 18.95
N LYS A 52 2.00 11.67 19.55
CA LYS A 52 3.14 10.80 19.21
C LYS A 52 2.78 9.33 19.38
N VAL A 53 2.16 8.96 20.50
CA VAL A 53 1.71 7.58 20.78
C VAL A 53 0.67 7.10 19.78
N LYS A 54 -0.33 7.93 19.45
CA LYS A 54 -1.35 7.61 18.45
C LYS A 54 -0.75 7.38 17.06
N GLU A 55 0.14 8.27 16.64
CA GLU A 55 0.83 8.16 15.35
C GLU A 55 1.69 6.88 15.27
N THR A 56 2.48 6.58 16.31
CA THR A 56 3.26 5.34 16.39
C THR A 56 2.38 4.10 16.29
N LYS A 57 1.23 4.08 16.99
CA LYS A 57 0.28 2.97 16.91
C LYS A 57 -0.26 2.78 15.49
N VAL A 58 -0.67 3.87 14.84
CA VAL A 58 -1.19 3.84 13.46
C VAL A 58 -0.13 3.35 12.48
N LEU A 59 1.11 3.84 12.59
CA LEU A 59 2.20 3.40 11.71
C LEU A 59 2.58 1.94 11.92
N ASN A 60 2.56 1.44 13.15
CA ASN A 60 2.78 0.00 13.41
C ASN A 60 1.69 -0.87 12.78
N GLN A 61 0.42 -0.50 12.98
CA GLN A 61 -0.71 -1.22 12.35
C GLN A 61 -0.63 -1.22 10.82
N LEU A 62 -0.19 -0.10 10.25
CA LEU A 62 0.07 0.00 8.82
C LEU A 62 1.18 -0.97 8.39
N VAL A 63 2.30 -1.01 9.12
CA VAL A 63 3.43 -1.90 8.81
C VAL A 63 3.00 -3.37 8.85
N ASP A 64 2.24 -3.77 9.88
CA ASP A 64 1.72 -5.14 10.00
C ASP A 64 0.83 -5.50 8.80
N GLY A 65 -0.11 -4.62 8.43
CA GLY A 65 -1.00 -4.82 7.28
C GLY A 65 -0.24 -4.90 5.95
N LEU A 66 0.70 -3.98 5.73
CA LEU A 66 1.51 -3.94 4.52
C LEU A 66 2.46 -5.13 4.40
N THR A 67 2.91 -5.69 5.52
CA THR A 67 3.75 -6.90 5.53
C THR A 67 2.97 -8.08 5.00
N LEU A 68 1.75 -8.29 5.48
CA LEU A 68 0.86 -9.35 4.99
C LEU A 68 0.54 -9.19 3.49
N ASP A 69 0.29 -7.96 3.04
CA ASP A 69 -0.02 -7.69 1.64
C ASP A 69 1.22 -7.86 0.73
N ARG A 70 2.42 -7.45 1.18
CA ARG A 70 3.67 -7.70 0.47
C ARG A 70 3.93 -9.19 0.31
N ASP A 71 3.83 -9.97 1.37
CA ASP A 71 4.12 -11.40 1.35
C ASP A 71 3.15 -12.15 0.41
N LYS A 72 1.87 -11.74 0.39
CA LYS A 72 0.89 -12.23 -0.60
C LYS A 72 1.29 -11.87 -2.03
N LEU A 73 1.65 -10.60 -2.28
CA LEU A 73 2.07 -10.14 -3.60
C LEU A 73 3.31 -10.89 -4.10
N GLU A 74 4.31 -11.11 -3.24
CA GLU A 74 5.53 -11.85 -3.58
C GLU A 74 5.24 -13.31 -3.91
N LYS A 75 4.39 -13.98 -3.13
CA LYS A 75 3.96 -15.35 -3.39
C LYS A 75 3.25 -15.46 -4.74
N GLU A 76 2.31 -14.56 -5.03
CA GLU A 76 1.59 -14.57 -6.31
C GLU A 76 2.48 -14.16 -7.48
N LEU A 77 3.39 -13.21 -7.30
CA LEU A 77 4.39 -12.83 -8.32
C LEU A 77 5.28 -14.02 -8.69
N LYS A 78 5.71 -14.82 -7.71
CA LYS A 78 6.50 -16.03 -7.97
C LYS A 78 5.73 -17.05 -8.82
N LYS A 79 4.42 -17.24 -8.55
CA LYS A 79 3.56 -18.11 -9.37
C LYS A 79 3.40 -17.55 -10.78
N LEU A 80 3.10 -16.26 -10.91
CA LEU A 80 2.94 -15.58 -12.20
C LEU A 80 4.18 -15.71 -13.09
N LYS A 81 5.37 -15.55 -12.52
CA LYS A 81 6.63 -15.72 -13.27
C LYS A 81 6.81 -17.14 -13.79
N LYS A 82 6.38 -18.16 -13.05
CA LYS A 82 6.40 -19.55 -13.53
C LYS A 82 5.46 -19.74 -14.73
N VAL A 83 4.25 -19.20 -14.64
CA VAL A 83 3.29 -19.27 -15.77
C VAL A 83 3.83 -18.52 -16.98
N GLN A 84 4.34 -17.30 -16.79
CA GLN A 84 4.93 -16.52 -17.88
C GLN A 84 6.06 -17.29 -18.57
N TYR A 85 6.90 -17.98 -17.79
CA TYR A 85 7.94 -18.86 -18.32
C TYR A 85 7.34 -20.01 -19.14
N SER A 86 6.35 -20.74 -18.62
CA SER A 86 5.67 -21.81 -19.36
C SER A 86 5.02 -21.34 -20.67
N ILE A 87 4.38 -20.17 -20.66
CA ILE A 87 3.78 -19.58 -21.87
C ILE A 87 4.89 -19.22 -22.88
N LYS A 88 6.01 -18.69 -22.41
CA LYS A 88 7.16 -18.38 -23.28
C LYS A 88 7.79 -19.62 -23.89
N GLU A 89 7.87 -20.71 -23.13
CA GLU A 89 8.31 -22.01 -23.69
C GLU A 89 7.32 -22.50 -24.74
N LEU A 90 6.00 -22.37 -24.50
CA LEU A 90 5.00 -22.70 -25.50
C LEU A 90 5.14 -21.85 -26.78
N GLU A 91 5.36 -20.53 -26.67
CA GLU A 91 5.59 -19.67 -27.83
C GLU A 91 6.77 -20.17 -28.68
N LYS A 92 7.88 -20.55 -28.04
CA LYS A 92 9.07 -21.06 -28.75
C LYS A 92 8.79 -22.37 -29.48
N VAL A 93 8.06 -23.29 -28.85
CA VAL A 93 7.79 -24.60 -29.44
C VAL A 93 6.75 -24.50 -30.55
N LEU A 94 5.80 -23.54 -30.47
CA LEU A 94 4.83 -23.25 -31.52
C LEU A 94 5.46 -22.76 -32.85
N ASP A 95 6.74 -22.41 -32.85
CA ASP A 95 7.49 -22.07 -34.07
C ASP A 95 7.97 -23.32 -34.83
N ASP A 96 7.92 -24.51 -34.22
CA ASP A 96 8.22 -25.79 -34.87
C ASP A 96 6.93 -26.43 -35.44
N PRO A 97 6.72 -26.42 -36.77
CA PRO A 97 5.51 -26.96 -37.38
C PRO A 97 5.38 -28.48 -37.25
N ASP A 98 6.49 -29.20 -37.03
CA ASP A 98 6.55 -30.66 -37.04
C ASP A 98 6.60 -31.25 -35.61
N ASN A 99 6.51 -30.41 -34.58
CA ASN A 99 6.56 -30.87 -33.19
C ASN A 99 5.40 -31.84 -32.90
N PRO A 100 5.67 -33.09 -32.47
CA PRO A 100 4.63 -34.07 -32.23
C PRO A 100 3.86 -33.76 -30.94
N TYR A 101 2.57 -34.13 -30.93
CA TYR A 101 1.78 -34.08 -29.71
C TYR A 101 2.40 -34.97 -28.62
N ASN A 102 2.47 -34.45 -27.41
CA ASN A 102 2.74 -35.20 -26.20
C ASN A 102 1.89 -34.65 -25.04
N ALA A 103 1.67 -35.46 -24.00
CA ALA A 103 0.82 -35.09 -22.87
C ALA A 103 1.41 -33.95 -22.01
N GLU A 104 2.71 -33.65 -22.12
CA GLU A 104 3.33 -32.53 -21.41
C GLU A 104 2.86 -31.18 -21.98
N LEU A 105 2.51 -31.12 -23.28
CA LEU A 105 1.94 -29.94 -23.92
C LEU A 105 0.58 -29.55 -23.33
N ASP A 106 -0.20 -30.51 -22.82
CA ASP A 106 -1.48 -30.23 -22.18
C ASP A 106 -1.29 -29.25 -21.00
N THR A 107 -0.18 -29.37 -20.27
CA THR A 107 0.16 -28.46 -19.18
C THR A 107 0.43 -27.05 -19.71
N LEU A 108 1.19 -26.93 -20.80
CA LEU A 108 1.51 -25.63 -21.41
C LEU A 108 0.25 -24.94 -21.95
N PHE A 109 -0.64 -25.69 -22.60
CA PHE A 109 -1.95 -25.18 -23.02
C PHE A 109 -2.80 -24.75 -21.82
N GLY A 110 -2.81 -25.53 -20.73
CA GLY A 110 -3.49 -25.16 -19.49
C GLY A 110 -2.97 -23.87 -18.85
N MET A 111 -1.68 -23.55 -18.98
CA MET A 111 -1.07 -22.35 -18.39
C MET A 111 -1.51 -21.04 -19.04
N VAL A 112 -1.88 -21.08 -20.33
CA VAL A 112 -2.40 -19.94 -21.09
C VAL A 112 -3.80 -19.57 -20.57
N TYR A 113 -4.62 -20.57 -20.23
CA TYR A 113 -5.99 -20.37 -19.78
C TYR A 113 -6.16 -20.41 -18.25
N GLY A 114 -6.59 -19.27 -17.69
CA GLY A 114 -6.93 -19.19 -16.27
C GLY A 114 -7.22 -17.77 -15.82
N MET A 115 -8.02 -17.66 -14.76
CA MET A 115 -8.33 -16.38 -14.11
C MET A 115 -7.45 -16.20 -12.88
N ARG A 116 -6.80 -15.05 -12.78
CA ARG A 116 -5.95 -14.72 -11.62
C ARG A 116 -6.56 -13.55 -10.85
N ASN A 117 -6.69 -13.71 -9.55
CA ASN A 117 -7.18 -12.65 -8.69
C ASN A 117 -6.39 -12.65 -7.39
N ILE A 118 -6.15 -11.47 -6.85
CA ILE A 118 -5.56 -11.27 -5.55
C ILE A 118 -6.42 -10.27 -4.78
N THR A 119 -6.57 -10.52 -3.49
CA THR A 119 -7.24 -9.60 -2.57
C THR A 119 -6.20 -9.00 -1.64
N LEU A 120 -6.08 -7.68 -1.68
CA LEU A 120 -5.28 -6.88 -0.74
C LEU A 120 -6.22 -6.17 0.25
N ASN A 121 -5.72 -5.85 1.44
CA ASN A 121 -6.53 -5.21 2.47
C ASN A 121 -6.55 -3.69 2.31
N LYS A 122 -7.68 -3.14 1.85
CA LYS A 122 -7.89 -1.68 1.77
C LYS A 122 -8.57 -1.09 3.00
N ALA A 123 -9.18 -1.90 3.86
CA ALA A 123 -10.04 -1.43 4.94
C ALA A 123 -9.29 -0.51 5.92
N PHE A 124 -8.06 -0.88 6.28
CA PHE A 124 -7.21 -0.05 7.13
C PHE A 124 -6.90 1.31 6.49
N TYR A 125 -6.61 1.34 5.19
CA TYR A 125 -6.34 2.59 4.49
C TYR A 125 -7.57 3.49 4.39
N GLU A 126 -8.75 2.93 4.15
CA GLU A 126 -9.98 3.73 4.10
C GLU A 126 -10.26 4.38 5.46
N ASP A 127 -10.13 3.62 6.56
CA ASP A 127 -10.24 4.20 7.91
C ASP A 127 -9.14 5.24 8.18
N LEU A 128 -7.90 4.96 7.76
CA LEU A 128 -6.81 5.92 7.88
C LEU A 128 -7.13 7.21 7.11
N LYS A 129 -7.66 7.11 5.89
CA LYS A 129 -8.00 8.24 5.03
C LYS A 129 -9.10 9.11 5.64
N THR A 130 -10.11 8.51 6.27
CA THR A 130 -11.22 9.25 6.90
C THR A 130 -10.84 9.87 8.24
N SER A 131 -10.10 9.13 9.07
CA SER A 131 -10.04 9.42 10.52
C SER A 131 -8.63 9.65 11.04
N GLY A 132 -7.58 9.24 10.31
CA GLY A 132 -6.25 9.05 10.90
C GLY A 132 -5.07 9.62 10.11
N ILE A 133 -5.23 9.99 8.84
CA ILE A 133 -4.10 10.35 7.97
C ILE A 133 -3.40 11.63 8.43
N HIS A 134 -4.15 12.54 9.06
CA HIS A 134 -3.63 13.77 9.65
C HIS A 134 -2.75 13.52 10.88
N LEU A 135 -2.86 12.35 11.52
CA LEU A 135 -2.03 11.95 12.67
C LEU A 135 -0.58 11.68 12.27
N ILE A 136 -0.32 11.34 11.00
CA ILE A 136 1.02 11.06 10.48
C ILE A 136 1.73 12.38 10.18
N LYS A 137 2.50 12.92 11.14
CA LYS A 137 3.16 14.22 11.05
C LYS A 137 4.21 14.28 9.95
N ASN A 138 4.90 13.17 9.66
CA ASN A 138 5.88 13.14 8.59
C ASN A 138 5.19 13.20 7.21
N GLU A 139 5.32 14.34 6.53
CA GLU A 139 4.68 14.59 5.25
C GLU A 139 5.16 13.64 4.14
N LYS A 140 6.45 13.26 4.16
CA LYS A 140 7.03 12.33 3.19
C LYS A 140 6.40 10.94 3.33
N ILE A 141 6.30 10.42 4.55
CA ILE A 141 5.62 9.14 4.85
C ILE A 141 4.15 9.24 4.42
N ARG A 142 3.45 10.31 4.82
CA ARG A 142 2.04 10.53 4.48
C ARG A 142 1.79 10.50 2.96
N ARG A 143 2.62 11.21 2.18
CA ARG A 143 2.52 11.22 0.71
C ARG A 143 2.78 9.84 0.10
N LYS A 144 3.78 9.11 0.61
CA LYS A 144 4.06 7.73 0.14
C LYS A 144 2.90 6.77 0.43
N ILE A 145 2.25 6.89 1.59
CA ILE A 145 1.05 6.12 1.93
C ILE A 145 -0.06 6.40 0.92
N VAL A 146 -0.40 7.67 0.71
CA VAL A 146 -1.44 8.05 -0.26
C VAL A 146 -1.08 7.54 -1.66
N HIS A 147 0.16 7.70 -2.10
CA HIS A 147 0.59 7.20 -3.41
C HIS A 147 0.43 5.69 -3.53
N LEU A 148 0.87 4.92 -2.52
CA LEU A 148 0.77 3.47 -2.49
C LEU A 148 -0.68 3.00 -2.68
N PHE A 149 -1.62 3.55 -1.92
CA PHE A 149 -3.00 3.08 -1.98
C PHE A 149 -3.80 3.61 -3.17
N GLU A 150 -3.62 4.89 -3.52
CA GLU A 150 -4.39 5.51 -4.61
C GLU A 150 -3.84 5.18 -6.01
N ASN A 151 -2.56 4.76 -6.11
CA ASN A 151 -1.96 4.41 -7.39
C ASN A 151 -1.62 2.92 -7.47
N ASN A 152 -0.73 2.42 -6.61
CA ASN A 152 -0.27 1.03 -6.73
C ASN A 152 -1.38 0.02 -6.46
N TYR A 153 -2.13 0.17 -5.37
CA TYR A 153 -3.24 -0.73 -5.05
C TYR A 153 -4.38 -0.59 -6.06
N ALA A 154 -4.69 0.63 -6.50
CA ALA A 154 -5.67 0.87 -7.55
C ALA A 154 -5.33 0.08 -8.83
N GLN A 155 -4.07 0.12 -9.28
CA GLN A 155 -3.59 -0.67 -10.42
C GLN A 155 -3.72 -2.18 -10.19
N VAL A 156 -3.42 -2.68 -8.99
CA VAL A 156 -3.62 -4.10 -8.67
C VAL A 156 -5.10 -4.49 -8.72
N PHE A 157 -6.00 -3.64 -8.24
CA PHE A 157 -7.44 -3.92 -8.24
C PHE A 157 -8.06 -3.89 -9.64
N THR A 158 -7.50 -3.14 -10.60
CA THR A 158 -7.98 -3.18 -11.99
C THR A 158 -7.64 -4.48 -12.71
N LEU A 159 -6.68 -5.28 -12.22
CA LEU A 159 -6.27 -6.54 -12.84
C LEU A 159 -7.44 -7.52 -13.02
N LYS A 160 -8.37 -7.56 -12.06
CA LYS A 160 -9.56 -8.42 -12.18
C LYS A 160 -10.37 -8.11 -13.44
N ASN A 161 -10.54 -6.83 -13.77
CA ASN A 161 -11.26 -6.43 -14.97
C ASN A 161 -10.48 -6.78 -16.24
N PHE A 162 -9.15 -6.61 -16.23
CA PHE A 162 -8.31 -7.05 -17.34
C PHE A 162 -8.40 -8.57 -17.56
N GLU A 163 -8.39 -9.37 -16.50
CA GLU A 163 -8.54 -10.83 -16.60
C GLU A 163 -9.93 -11.24 -17.12
N ILE A 164 -10.98 -10.49 -16.78
CA ILE A 164 -12.31 -10.73 -17.35
C ILE A 164 -12.26 -10.54 -18.87
N HIS A 165 -11.75 -9.40 -19.35
CA HIS A 165 -11.67 -9.13 -20.79
C HIS A 165 -10.75 -10.07 -21.56
N VAL A 166 -9.63 -10.48 -20.96
CA VAL A 166 -8.77 -11.54 -21.53
C VAL A 166 -9.56 -12.84 -21.68
N ASN A 167 -10.34 -13.21 -20.66
CA ASN A 167 -11.15 -14.43 -20.70
C ASN A 167 -12.33 -14.35 -21.67
N ASP A 168 -12.87 -13.17 -21.97
CA ASP A 168 -13.94 -13.02 -22.97
C ASP A 168 -13.48 -13.47 -24.37
N VAL A 169 -12.18 -13.35 -24.65
CA VAL A 169 -11.55 -13.81 -25.89
C VAL A 169 -11.08 -15.28 -25.78
N ILE A 170 -10.40 -15.63 -24.68
CA ILE A 170 -9.76 -16.96 -24.54
C ILE A 170 -10.79 -18.06 -24.24
N ARG A 171 -11.80 -17.80 -23.40
CA ARG A 171 -12.77 -18.83 -22.95
C ARG A 171 -13.54 -19.45 -24.11
N PRO A 172 -14.14 -18.70 -25.05
CA PRO A 172 -14.85 -19.31 -26.18
C PRO A 172 -13.95 -20.22 -27.01
N TYR A 173 -12.71 -19.78 -27.28
CA TYR A 173 -11.75 -20.58 -28.03
C TYR A 173 -11.39 -21.89 -27.32
N TYR A 174 -11.14 -21.82 -26.01
CA TYR A 174 -10.78 -22.98 -25.21
C TYR A 174 -11.92 -23.99 -25.13
N LEU A 175 -13.15 -23.54 -24.87
CA LEU A 175 -14.32 -24.42 -24.80
C LEU A 175 -14.64 -25.11 -26.13
N ASN A 176 -14.28 -24.50 -27.26
CA ASN A 176 -14.54 -25.06 -28.59
C ASN A 176 -13.46 -26.05 -29.07
N ASN A 177 -12.22 -25.90 -28.61
CA ASN A 177 -11.09 -26.63 -29.18
C ASN A 177 -10.29 -27.49 -28.18
N PHE A 178 -10.61 -27.43 -26.88
CA PHE A 178 -9.95 -28.22 -25.84
C PHE A 178 -10.97 -29.02 -25.01
N GLN A 179 -10.49 -30.13 -24.45
CA GLN A 179 -11.18 -30.99 -23.50
C GLN A 179 -10.32 -31.21 -22.25
N LYS A 180 -10.89 -31.81 -21.20
CA LYS A 180 -10.22 -32.05 -19.90
C LYS A 180 -9.52 -30.78 -19.37
N ILE A 181 -10.24 -29.66 -19.45
CA ILE A 181 -9.71 -28.35 -19.08
C ILE A 181 -9.69 -28.23 -17.56
N GLU A 182 -8.49 -28.11 -17.00
CA GLU A 182 -8.24 -27.74 -15.61
C GLU A 182 -7.54 -26.37 -15.59
N PHE A 183 -8.21 -25.37 -15.03
CA PHE A 183 -7.74 -23.98 -15.07
C PHE A 183 -6.32 -23.81 -14.52
N SER A 184 -5.41 -23.21 -15.31
CA SER A 184 -4.00 -23.04 -14.95
C SER A 184 -3.24 -24.34 -14.63
N VAL A 185 -3.78 -25.49 -15.06
CA VAL A 185 -3.17 -26.80 -14.83
C VAL A 185 -2.99 -27.54 -16.15
N SER A 186 -4.07 -27.84 -16.89
CA SER A 186 -4.00 -28.58 -18.13
C SER A 186 -5.15 -28.26 -19.09
N ALA A 187 -4.92 -28.41 -20.39
CA ALA A 187 -5.96 -28.40 -21.41
C ALA A 187 -5.54 -29.31 -22.57
N GLN A 188 -6.32 -30.36 -22.86
CA GLN A 188 -6.02 -31.30 -23.93
C GLN A 188 -6.67 -30.82 -25.25
N PRO A 189 -5.94 -30.63 -26.35
CA PRO A 189 -6.53 -30.30 -27.64
C PRO A 189 -7.50 -31.39 -28.10
N ILE A 190 -8.67 -31.00 -28.62
CA ILE A 190 -9.59 -31.93 -29.31
C ILE A 190 -8.96 -32.36 -30.64
N ASP A 191 -8.36 -31.41 -31.36
CA ASP A 191 -7.59 -31.63 -32.58
C ASP A 191 -6.26 -30.87 -32.45
N TYR A 192 -5.19 -31.62 -32.17
CA TYR A 192 -3.85 -31.05 -31.99
C TYR A 192 -3.37 -30.32 -33.24
N ASN A 193 -3.50 -30.94 -34.43
CA ASN A 193 -2.98 -30.37 -35.67
C ASN A 193 -3.68 -29.07 -36.03
N LYS A 194 -4.99 -28.98 -35.76
CA LYS A 194 -5.75 -27.74 -35.92
C LYS A 194 -5.23 -26.64 -35.00
N ILE A 195 -5.08 -26.91 -33.71
CA ILE A 195 -4.59 -25.93 -32.72
C ILE A 195 -3.15 -25.48 -33.04
N TRP A 196 -2.29 -26.43 -33.37
CA TRP A 196 -0.86 -26.20 -33.60
C TRP A 196 -0.62 -25.26 -34.79
N ASN A 197 -1.44 -25.39 -35.83
CA ASN A 197 -1.37 -24.59 -37.04
C ASN A 197 -2.30 -23.37 -37.05
N ASP A 198 -3.03 -23.11 -35.96
CA ASP A 198 -3.98 -22.00 -35.89
C ASP A 198 -3.27 -20.67 -35.56
N PRO A 199 -3.18 -19.70 -36.50
CA PRO A 199 -2.58 -18.40 -36.21
C PRO A 199 -3.33 -17.64 -35.11
N TYR A 200 -4.64 -17.86 -34.95
CA TYR A 200 -5.41 -17.26 -33.87
C TYR A 200 -4.98 -17.79 -32.50
N TYR A 201 -4.66 -19.08 -32.38
CA TYR A 201 -4.13 -19.63 -31.14
C TYR A 201 -2.76 -19.04 -30.80
N LYS A 202 -1.84 -18.94 -31.77
CA LYS A 202 -0.54 -18.30 -31.57
C LYS A 202 -0.68 -16.86 -31.07
N ASN A 203 -1.64 -16.12 -31.64
CA ASN A 203 -1.98 -14.77 -31.16
C ASN A 203 -2.54 -14.76 -29.74
N ILE A 204 -3.38 -15.73 -29.35
CA ILE A 204 -3.86 -15.88 -27.97
C ILE A 204 -2.69 -16.10 -27.00
N VAL A 205 -1.76 -16.99 -27.34
CA VAL A 205 -0.59 -17.29 -26.49
C VAL A 205 0.26 -16.03 -26.31
N ASN A 206 0.56 -15.32 -27.40
CA ASN A 206 1.32 -14.07 -27.35
C ASN A 206 0.61 -12.97 -26.57
N TYR A 207 -0.69 -12.78 -26.82
CA TYR A 207 -1.50 -11.83 -26.09
C TYR A 207 -1.50 -12.15 -24.58
N ARG A 208 -1.59 -13.43 -24.21
CA ARG A 208 -1.54 -13.86 -22.82
C ARG A 208 -0.17 -13.58 -22.19
N TYR A 209 0.92 -13.86 -22.89
CA TYR A 209 2.28 -13.53 -22.43
C TYR A 209 2.39 -12.03 -22.13
N LYS A 210 2.00 -11.18 -23.09
CA LYS A 210 2.12 -9.72 -22.98
C LYS A 210 1.25 -9.12 -21.88
N THR A 211 0.01 -9.58 -21.75
CA THR A 211 -0.90 -9.09 -20.70
C THR A 211 -0.42 -9.47 -19.30
N LEU A 212 0.23 -10.63 -19.11
CA LEU A 212 0.83 -11.00 -17.83
C LEU A 212 2.06 -10.17 -17.49
N GLU A 213 2.90 -9.90 -18.48
CA GLU A 213 4.11 -9.08 -18.35
C GLU A 213 3.76 -7.63 -17.96
N ILE A 214 2.91 -6.99 -18.76
CA ILE A 214 2.62 -5.55 -18.68
C ILE A 214 1.66 -5.21 -17.54
N ASN A 215 0.73 -6.10 -17.21
CA ASN A 215 -0.27 -5.83 -16.17
C ASN A 215 0.14 -6.48 -14.85
N HIS A 216 0.07 -7.80 -14.75
CA HIS A 216 0.19 -8.50 -13.46
C HIS A 216 1.59 -8.37 -12.85
N ILE A 217 2.61 -8.79 -13.61
CA ILE A 217 4.00 -8.84 -13.13
C ILE A 217 4.50 -7.43 -12.86
N ALA A 218 4.25 -6.49 -13.78
CA ALA A 218 4.64 -5.09 -13.60
C ALA A 218 3.97 -4.45 -12.38
N PHE A 219 2.64 -4.58 -12.22
CA PHE A 219 1.93 -3.93 -11.12
C PHE A 219 2.29 -4.55 -9.77
N PHE A 220 2.46 -5.87 -9.67
CA PHE A 220 2.91 -6.51 -8.43
C PHE A 220 4.32 -6.08 -8.06
N THR A 221 5.25 -6.10 -9.01
CA THR A 221 6.64 -5.68 -8.79
C THR A 221 6.71 -4.22 -8.34
N LYS A 222 5.96 -3.33 -9.00
CA LYS A 222 5.89 -1.91 -8.64
C LYS A 222 5.30 -1.70 -7.25
N THR A 223 4.26 -2.47 -6.90
CA THR A 223 3.59 -2.37 -5.59
C THR A 223 4.48 -2.89 -4.47
N ILE A 224 5.14 -4.04 -4.64
CA ILE A 224 6.11 -4.58 -3.67
C ILE A 224 7.23 -3.56 -3.43
N LYS A 225 7.79 -2.97 -4.50
CA LYS A 225 8.82 -1.94 -4.39
C LYS A 225 8.34 -0.71 -3.63
N ALA A 226 7.09 -0.28 -3.85
CA ALA A 226 6.51 0.85 -3.14
C ALA A 226 6.29 0.55 -1.65
N ILE A 227 5.88 -0.68 -1.30
CA ILE A 227 5.76 -1.13 0.09
C ILE A 227 7.13 -1.11 0.77
N ASN A 228 8.15 -1.71 0.16
CA ASN A 228 9.49 -1.76 0.74
C ASN A 228 10.08 -0.34 0.91
N SER A 229 9.90 0.54 -0.08
CA SER A 229 10.33 1.94 0.04
C SER A 229 9.56 2.73 1.10
N LEU A 230 8.36 2.29 1.50
CA LEU A 230 7.62 2.89 2.61
C LEU A 230 8.16 2.36 3.95
N PHE A 231 8.51 1.07 4.05
CA PHE A 231 9.17 0.51 5.24
C PHE A 231 10.51 1.21 5.53
N GLU A 232 11.32 1.46 4.50
CA GLU A 232 12.58 2.21 4.63
C GLU A 232 12.42 3.62 5.24
N GLU A 233 11.23 4.22 5.16
CA GLU A 233 10.94 5.52 5.77
C GLU A 233 10.30 5.39 7.15
N ILE A 234 9.41 4.41 7.34
CA ILE A 234 8.67 4.23 8.59
C ILE A 234 9.57 3.65 9.68
N GLU A 235 10.41 2.66 9.37
CA GLU A 235 11.21 1.98 10.39
C GLU A 235 12.19 2.92 11.12
N PRO A 236 13.00 3.76 10.45
CA PRO A 236 13.85 4.72 11.14
C PRO A 236 13.02 5.73 11.94
N TYR A 237 11.92 6.20 11.36
CA TYR A 237 11.02 7.17 11.99
C TYR A 237 10.41 6.65 13.30
N LEU A 238 10.08 5.36 13.37
CA LEU A 238 9.58 4.72 14.58
C LEU A 238 10.70 4.52 15.62
N LYS A 239 11.92 4.18 15.18
CA LYS A 239 13.08 4.00 16.08
C LYS A 239 13.45 5.29 16.81
N GLU A 240 13.50 6.42 16.11
CA GLU A 240 13.75 7.75 16.70
C GLU A 240 12.70 8.15 17.74
N ARG A 241 11.50 7.58 17.65
CA ARG A 241 10.38 7.92 18.54
C ARG A 241 10.29 7.04 19.78
N ASN A 242 10.93 5.86 19.76
CA ASN A 242 11.01 4.94 20.90
C ASN A 242 12.22 5.20 21.80
N GLN A 243 13.13 6.09 21.37
CA GLN A 243 14.18 6.71 22.19
C GLN A 243 13.64 7.98 22.87
#